data_AF-A0A2K3UU00-F1
#
_entry.id   AF-A0A2K3UU00-F1
#
_cell.length_a   1.000
_cell.length_b   1.000
_cell.length_c   1.000
_cell.angle_alpha   90.00
_cell.angle_beta   90.00
_cell.angle_gamma   90.00
#
_symmetry.space_group_name_H-M   'P 1'
#
loop_
_entity.id
_entity.type
_entity.pdbx_description
1 polymer ?
#
loop_
_entity_poly.entity_id
_entity_poly.type
_entity_poly.pdbx_seq_one_letter_code
_entity_poly.pdbx_strand_id
1 'polypeptide(L)' 'MIRWLDVLIEGDPHPRRFDTPEGVRQYLLRVERLPEEAVAALLAQGEVGPPMARRAYRLRPLVPA' A
#
# COMPACT_ATOMS: atom_id res chain seq x y z
N MET A 1 -6.69 4.88 19.05
CA MET A 1 -7.06 5.65 17.84
C MET A 1 -6.69 4.81 16.63
N ILE A 2 -7.64 4.41 15.80
CA ILE A 2 -7.39 3.63 14.59
C ILE A 2 -6.82 4.58 13.54
N ARG A 3 -5.61 4.31 13.04
CA ARG A 3 -5.02 5.05 11.92
C ARG A 3 -5.35 4.30 10.64
N TRP A 4 -6.35 4.79 9.94
CA TRP A 4 -6.72 4.28 8.62
C TRP A 4 -5.59 4.55 7.61
N LEU A 5 -5.38 3.60 6.70
CA LEU A 5 -4.39 3.62 5.64
C LEU A 5 -5.08 3.43 4.29
N ASP A 6 -4.78 4.31 3.34
CA ASP A 6 -5.13 4.18 1.93
C ASP A 6 -3.95 3.59 1.16
N VAL A 7 -4.18 2.51 0.43
CA VAL A 7 -3.30 2.00 -0.63
C VAL A 7 -3.80 2.53 -1.96
N LEU A 8 -2.97 3.34 -2.63
CA LEU A 8 -3.22 3.85 -3.97
C LEU A 8 -2.39 3.05 -4.98
N ILE A 9 -3.00 2.69 -6.11
CA ILE A 9 -2.38 1.90 -7.17
C ILE A 9 -2.44 2.72 -8.45
N GLU A 10 -1.34 2.73 -9.21
CA GLU A 10 -1.28 3.38 -10.51
C GLU A 10 -2.42 2.93 -11.43
N GLY A 11 -3.12 3.90 -12.01
CA GLY A 11 -4.25 3.66 -12.92
C GLY A 11 -5.56 3.29 -12.23
N ASP A 12 -5.59 3.20 -10.89
CA ASP A 12 -6.81 2.90 -10.15
C ASP A 12 -7.34 4.13 -9.40
N PRO A 13 -8.58 4.58 -9.69
CA PRO A 13 -9.16 5.74 -9.02
C PRO A 13 -9.62 5.46 -7.58
N HIS A 14 -9.73 4.20 -7.16
CA HIS A 14 -10.29 3.83 -5.86
C HIS A 14 -9.20 3.37 -4.87
N PRO A 15 -8.92 4.12 -3.79
CA PRO A 15 -7.97 3.69 -2.77
C PRO A 15 -8.54 2.51 -1.98
N ARG A 16 -7.67 1.56 -1.59
CA ARG A 16 -8.04 0.47 -0.69
C ARG A 16 -7.75 0.88 0.74
N ARG A 17 -8.77 0.77 1.59
CA ARG A 17 -8.72 1.23 2.98
C ARG A 17 -8.47 0.08 3.94
N PHE A 18 -7.55 0.30 4.86
CA PHE A 18 -7.21 -0.63 5.92
C PHE A 18 -7.16 0.11 7.26
N ASP A 19 -7.65 -0.52 8.31
CA ASP A 19 -7.59 -0.04 9.69
C ASP A 19 -6.29 -0.46 10.41
N THR A 20 -5.52 -1.38 9.80
CA THR A 20 -4.30 -1.96 10.37
C THR A 20 -3.18 -2.12 9.33
N PRO A 21 -1.90 -1.93 9.72
CA PRO A 21 -0.76 -2.23 8.84
C PRO A 21 -0.64 -3.70 8.44
N GLU A 22 -1.07 -4.63 9.30
CA GLU A 22 -1.04 -6.07 9.00
C GLU A 22 -2.01 -6.42 7.86
N GLY A 23 -3.20 -5.80 7.85
CA GLY A 23 -4.16 -5.92 6.75
C GLY A 23 -3.59 -5.44 5.41
N VAL A 24 -2.88 -4.30 5.42
CA VAL A 24 -2.15 -3.80 4.25
C VAL A 24 -1.13 -4.83 3.77
N ARG A 25 -0.27 -5.34 4.67
CA ARG A 25 0.78 -6.31 4.32
C ARG A 25 0.19 -7.57 3.68
N GLN A 26 -0.86 -8.13 4.28
CA GLN A 26 -1.52 -9.33 3.75
C GLN A 26 -2.17 -9.08 2.39
N TYR A 27 -2.81 -7.93 2.19
CA TYR A 27 -3.38 -7.54 0.90
C TYR A 27 -2.31 -7.45 -0.20
N LEU A 28 -1.21 -6.75 0.07
CA LEU A 28 -0.15 -6.54 -0.90
C LEU A 28 0.54 -7.85 -1.31
N LEU A 29 0.77 -8.76 -0.36
CA LEU A 29 1.39 -10.06 -0.62
C LEU A 29 0.47 -11.03 -1.34
N ARG A 30 -0.83 -11.07 -0.97
CA ARG A 30 -1.75 -12.12 -1.44
C ARG A 30 -2.58 -11.69 -2.65
N VAL A 31 -3.04 -10.44 -2.67
CA VAL A 31 -3.93 -9.92 -3.71
C VAL A 31 -3.13 -9.26 -4.83
N GLU A 32 -2.32 -8.26 -4.48
CA GLU A 32 -1.45 -7.58 -5.48
C GLU A 32 -0.23 -8.41 -5.88
N ARG A 33 0.08 -9.46 -5.08
CA ARG A 33 1.20 -10.38 -5.29
C ARG A 33 2.53 -9.64 -5.45
N LEU A 34 2.70 -8.56 -4.69
CA LEU A 34 3.97 -7.86 -4.61
C LEU A 34 5.02 -8.75 -3.95
N PRO A 35 6.27 -8.68 -4.41
CA PRO A 35 7.36 -9.38 -3.75
C PRO A 35 7.61 -8.77 -2.37
N GLU A 36 8.15 -9.56 -1.44
CA GLU A 36 8.22 -9.19 -0.02
C GLU A 36 9.07 -7.93 0.21
N GLU A 37 10.15 -7.78 -0.57
CA GLU A 37 11.00 -6.58 -0.59
C GLU A 37 10.24 -5.32 -1.01
N ALA A 38 9.32 -5.42 -1.97
CA ALA A 38 8.51 -4.29 -2.41
C ALA A 38 7.50 -3.87 -1.33
N VAL A 39 6.92 -4.85 -0.62
CA VAL A 39 6.01 -4.59 0.50
C VAL A 39 6.75 -3.93 1.66
N ALA A 40 7.93 -4.45 2.01
CA ALA A 40 8.77 -3.85 3.04
C ALA A 40 9.17 -2.41 2.70
N ALA A 41 9.58 -2.16 1.45
CA ALA A 41 9.89 -0.82 0.97
C ALA A 41 8.67 0.12 1.01
N LEU A 42 7.50 -0.33 0.54
CA LEU A 42 6.28 0.47 0.57
C LEU A 42 5.86 0.85 2.00
N LEU A 43 5.96 -0.08 2.96
CA LEU A 43 5.64 0.20 4.36
C LEU A 43 6.65 1.15 5.03
N ALA A 44 7.92 1.10 4.61
CA ALA A 44 8.98 1.96 5.17
C ALA A 44 9.02 3.36 4.54
N GLN A 45 8.82 3.45 3.22
CA GLN A 45 9.03 4.67 2.42
C GLN A 45 7.72 5.35 2.03
N GLY A 46 6.58 4.65 2.13
CA GLY A 46 5.27 5.15 1.73
C GLY A 46 5.00 5.09 0.22
N GLU A 47 5.97 4.70 -0.60
CA GLU A 47 5.78 4.44 -2.03
C GLU A 47 6.76 3.41 -2.60
N VAL A 48 6.34 2.73 -3.66
CA VAL A 48 7.18 1.81 -4.45
C VAL A 48 6.73 1.84 -5.91
N GLY A 49 7.63 1.60 -6.85
CA GLY A 49 7.32 1.48 -8.28
C GLY A 49 8.34 0.63 -9.04
N PRO A 50 8.34 0.67 -10.37
CA PRO A 50 9.33 -0.04 -11.19
C PRO A 50 10.76 0.36 -10.81
N PRO A 51 11.71 -0.59 -10.76
CA PRO A 51 11.59 -2.00 -11.19
C PRO A 51 11.05 -2.97 -10.11
N MET A 52 10.85 -2.51 -8.87
CA MET A 52 10.52 -3.36 -7.72
C MET A 52 9.04 -3.80 -7.69
N ALA A 53 8.16 -3.00 -8.30
CA ALA A 53 6.77 -3.35 -8.57
C ALA A 53 6.44 -3.01 -10.03
N ARG A 54 5.50 -3.75 -10.64
CA ARG A 54 5.08 -3.50 -12.04
C ARG A 54 4.37 -2.15 -12.24
N ARG A 55 3.85 -1.56 -11.15
CA ARG A 55 3.05 -0.34 -11.09
C ARG A 55 3.52 0.47 -9.89
N ALA A 56 3.26 1.78 -9.88
CA ALA A 56 3.43 2.58 -8.68
C ALA A 56 2.36 2.25 -7.63
N TYR A 57 2.78 2.12 -6.38
CA TYR A 57 1.94 1.98 -5.19
C TYR A 57 2.31 3.08 -4.20
N ARG A 58 1.31 3.63 -3.52
CA ARG A 58 1.50 4.59 -2.43
C ARG A 58 0.67 4.22 -1.23
N LEU A 59 1.24 4.42 -0.04
CA LEU A 59 0.58 4.28 1.24
C LEU A 59 0.36 5.68 1.82
N ARG A 60 -0.88 6.03 2.16
CA ARG A 60 -1.20 7.30 2.80
C ARG A 60 -2.00 7.08 4.08
N PRO A 61 -1.67 7.75 5.20
CA PRO A 61 -2.58 7.81 6.31
C PRO A 61 -3.83 8.59 5.89
N LEU A 62 -5.00 8.07 6.24
CA LEU A 62 -6.24 8.82 6.11
C LEU A 62 -6.25 9.89 7.21
N VAL A 63 -5.95 11.12 6.83
CA VAL A 63 -6.13 12.29 7.70
C VAL A 63 -7.58 12.79 7.53
N PRO A 64 -8.34 12.97 8.62
CA PRO A 64 -9.59 13.70 8.56
C PRO A 64 -9.31 15.13 8.06
N ALA A 65 -10.17 15.62 7.16
CA ALA A 65 -10.10 16.97 6.60
C ALA A 65 -10.37 18.06 7.66
#